data_AF-A0A815GQ18-F1
#
_entry.id   AF-A0A815GQ18-F1
#
_cell.length_a   1.000
_cell.length_b   1.000
_cell.length_c   1.000
_cell.angle_alpha   90.00
_cell.angle_beta   90.00
_cell.angle_gamma   90.00
#
_symmetry.space_group_name_H-M   'P 1'
#
loop_
_entity.id
_entity.type
_entity.pdbx_description
1 polymer ?
#
loop_
_entity_poly.entity_id
_entity_poly.type
_entity_poly.pdbx_seq_one_letter_code
_entity_poly.pdbx_strand_id
1 'polypeptide(L)'
;MKLFLATLCFSTINITVYSNSPPLIFSNIKQILDTQNKYIEITWRYILYKYDHEQAVKCFSDLIRCILAIHAAMIQVENIQWFESHIDTIIKQTEKITIVED
;
A
#
# COMPACT_ATOMS: atom_id res chain seq x y z
N MET A 1 1.89 13.13 14.31
CA MET A 1 2.09 13.17 12.84
C MET A 1 3.31 12.37 12.37
N LYS A 2 4.51 12.56 12.93
CA LYS A 2 5.74 11.84 12.48
C LYS A 2 5.64 10.31 12.55
N LEU A 3 5.02 9.78 13.61
CA LEU A 3 4.81 8.33 13.79
C LEU A 3 3.86 7.74 12.74
N PHE A 4 2.75 8.43 12.45
CA PHE A 4 1.79 8.04 11.39
C PHE A 4 2.45 8.01 10.00
N LEU A 5 3.27 9.03 9.70
CA LEU A 5 4.06 9.05 8.48
C LEU A 5 5.04 7.88 8.41
N ALA A 6 5.68 7.53 9.54
CA ALA A 6 6.57 6.37 9.60
C ALA A 6 5.80 5.05 9.42
N THR A 7 4.63 4.88 10.03
CA THR A 7 3.79 3.70 9.85
C THR A 7 3.31 3.57 8.41
N LEU A 8 2.96 4.67 7.74
CA LEU A 8 2.59 4.69 6.33
C LEU A 8 3.80 4.46 5.39
N CYS A 9 4.96 5.03 5.68
CA CYS A 9 6.18 4.80 4.91
C CYS A 9 6.69 3.35 5.02
N PHE A 10 6.44 2.68 6.16
CA PHE A 10 6.77 1.26 6.37
C PHE A 10 5.61 0.30 6.11
N SER A 11 4.39 0.80 5.84
CA SER A 11 3.29 -0.04 5.39
C SER A 11 3.50 -0.35 3.92
N THR A 12 4.42 -1.26 3.66
CA THR A 12 4.67 -1.98 2.41
C THR A 12 3.46 -2.81 1.96
N ILE A 13 2.23 -2.38 2.26
CA ILE A 13 0.99 -3.10 1.98
C ILE A 13 0.90 -3.42 0.48
N ASN A 14 1.38 -2.52 -0.37
CA ASN A 14 1.37 -2.73 -1.82
C ASN A 14 2.34 -3.83 -2.29
N ILE A 15 3.55 -3.90 -1.73
CA ILE A 15 4.58 -4.81 -2.25
C ILE A 15 4.38 -6.25 -1.75
N THR A 16 3.78 -6.43 -0.57
CA THR A 16 3.52 -7.76 -0.01
C THR A 16 2.24 -8.43 -0.52
N VAL A 17 1.25 -7.68 -1.02
CA VAL A 17 -0.06 -8.24 -1.41
C VAL A 17 -0.24 -8.34 -2.93
N TYR A 18 0.30 -7.41 -3.73
CA TYR A 18 -0.02 -7.30 -5.16
C TYR A 18 1.16 -7.51 -6.13
N SER A 19 2.40 -7.70 -5.65
CA SER A 19 3.51 -7.97 -6.55
C SER A 19 3.48 -9.41 -7.09
N ASN A 20 3.25 -9.57 -8.40
CA ASN A 20 3.38 -10.85 -9.13
C ASN A 20 4.81 -11.43 -9.12
N SER A 21 5.79 -10.67 -8.64
CA SER A 21 7.13 -11.16 -8.30
C SER A 21 7.66 -10.35 -7.12
N PRO A 22 7.53 -10.83 -5.88
CA PRO A 22 8.15 -10.14 -4.75
C PRO A 22 9.67 -10.10 -4.98
N PRO A 23 10.33 -8.92 -4.93
CA PRO A 23 11.78 -8.86 -4.90
C PRO A 23 12.33 -9.83 -3.84
N LEU A 24 13.48 -10.46 -4.07
CA LEU A 24 14.13 -11.40 -3.12
C LEU A 24 14.23 -10.86 -1.67
N ILE A 25 14.14 -9.53 -1.53
CA ILE A 25 14.07 -8.74 -0.30
C ILE A 25 12.83 -9.08 0.57
N PHE A 26 11.76 -9.66 0.01
CA PHE A 26 10.52 -10.02 0.72
C PHE A 26 10.45 -11.48 1.15
N SER A 27 11.57 -12.20 1.15
CA SER A 27 11.64 -13.61 1.59
C SER A 27 11.12 -13.85 3.02
N ASN A 28 10.89 -12.78 3.80
CA ASN A 28 10.39 -12.88 5.16
C ASN A 28 9.17 -11.98 5.44
N ILE A 29 8.07 -12.21 4.71
CA ILE A 29 6.75 -11.57 4.96
C ILE A 29 6.38 -11.60 6.45
N LYS A 30 6.71 -12.69 7.15
CA LYS A 30 6.50 -12.83 8.60
C LYS A 30 7.20 -11.72 9.40
N GLN A 31 8.46 -11.41 9.11
CA GLN A 31 9.19 -10.33 9.79
C GLN A 31 8.61 -8.95 9.50
N ILE A 32 8.08 -8.75 8.29
CA ILE A 32 7.41 -7.49 7.90
C ILE A 32 6.12 -7.32 8.72
N LEU A 33 5.30 -8.37 8.80
CA LEU A 33 4.08 -8.37 9.60
C LEU A 33 4.37 -8.17 11.09
N ASP A 34 5.38 -8.85 11.63
CA ASP A 34 5.79 -8.67 13.03
C ASP A 34 6.25 -7.24 13.32
N THR A 35 6.97 -6.63 12.39
CA THR A 35 7.39 -5.22 12.48
C THR A 35 6.20 -4.28 12.46
N GLN A 36 5.26 -4.47 11.52
CA GLN A 36 4.04 -3.68 11.42
C GLN A 36 3.19 -3.77 12.70
N ASN A 37 3.01 -4.98 13.25
CA ASN A 37 2.29 -5.20 14.50
C ASN A 37 2.91 -4.43 15.67
N LYS A 38 4.24 -4.46 15.80
CA LYS A 38 4.94 -3.70 16.86
C LYS A 38 4.70 -2.20 16.74
N TYR A 39 4.71 -1.65 15.52
CA TYR A 39 4.43 -0.22 15.33
C TYR A 39 2.99 0.15 15.64
N ILE A 40 2.03 -0.72 15.28
CA ILE A 40 0.61 -0.55 15.64
C ILE A 40 0.45 -0.54 17.17
N GLU A 41 1.10 -1.48 17.86
CA GLU A 41 1.05 -1.59 19.31
C GLU A 41 1.65 -0.35 20.01
N ILE A 42 2.82 0.12 19.55
CA ILE A 42 3.45 1.34 20.07
C ILE A 42 2.54 2.56 19.83
N THR A 43 1.93 2.65 18.64
CA THR A 43 1.02 3.74 18.30
C THR A 43 -0.21 3.74 19.20
N TRP A 44 -0.81 2.57 19.43
CA TRP A 44 -1.95 2.41 20.34
C TRP A 44 -1.59 2.82 21.77
N ARG A 45 -0.48 2.32 22.31
CA ARG A 45 -0.01 2.67 23.66
C ARG A 45 0.28 4.17 23.80
N TYR A 46 0.87 4.78 22.78
CA TYR A 46 1.13 6.23 22.78
C TYR A 46 -0.16 7.04 22.80
N ILE A 47 -1.17 6.63 22.04
CA ILE A 47 -2.47 7.31 21.98
C ILE A 47 -3.20 7.17 23.32
N LEU A 48 -3.21 5.96 23.91
CA LEU A 48 -3.75 5.74 25.26
C LEU A 48 -3.03 6.54 26.36
N TYR A 49 -1.73 6.73 26.23
CA TYR A 49 -0.96 7.55 27.17
C TYR A 49 -1.33 9.04 27.05
N LYS A 50 -1.64 9.51 25.83
CA LYS A 50 -1.84 10.93 25.54
C LYS A 50 -3.27 11.42 25.72
N TYR A 51 -4.26 10.55 25.52
CA TYR A 51 -5.67 10.90 25.51
C TYR A 51 -6.46 10.02 26.49
N ASP A 52 -7.63 10.48 26.92
CA ASP A 52 -8.58 9.63 27.63
C ASP A 52 -9.09 8.49 26.70
N HIS A 53 -9.66 7.45 27.30
CA HIS A 53 -10.02 6.24 26.58
C HIS A 53 -10.94 6.51 25.37
N GLU A 54 -11.93 7.39 25.49
CA GLU A 54 -12.87 7.67 24.41
C GLU A 54 -12.18 8.39 23.25
N GLN A 55 -11.41 9.43 23.54
CA GLN A 55 -10.63 10.14 22.52
C GLN A 55 -9.55 9.26 21.88
N ALA A 56 -8.94 8.37 22.66
CA ALA A 56 -7.95 7.42 22.18
C ALA A 56 -8.55 6.45 21.15
N VAL A 57 -9.72 5.86 21.47
CA VAL A 57 -10.45 4.98 20.55
C VAL A 57 -10.84 5.71 19.28
N LYS A 58 -11.35 6.95 19.39
CA LYS A 58 -11.73 7.77 18.24
C LYS A 58 -10.53 8.06 17.34
N CYS A 59 -9.43 8.54 17.93
CA CYS A 59 -8.20 8.85 17.20
C CYS A 59 -7.65 7.61 16.49
N PHE A 60 -7.60 6.47 17.18
CA PHE A 60 -7.10 5.23 16.59
C PHE A 60 -7.99 4.72 15.45
N SER A 61 -9.32 4.84 15.60
CA SER A 61 -10.27 4.47 14.55
C SER A 61 -10.14 5.35 13.30
N ASP A 62 -9.93 6.66 13.50
CA ASP A 62 -9.70 7.59 12.40
C ASP A 62 -8.39 7.26 11.65
N LEU A 63 -7.34 6.86 12.38
CA LEU A 63 -6.07 6.41 11.77
C LEU A 63 -6.27 5.16 10.92
N ILE A 64 -7.00 4.15 11.42
CA ILE A 64 -7.33 2.94 10.65
C ILE A 64 -8.12 3.30 9.39
N ARG A 65 -9.11 4.17 9.51
CA ARG A 65 -9.92 4.62 8.35
C ARG A 65 -9.06 5.29 7.29
N CYS A 66 -8.13 6.16 7.69
CA CYS A 66 -7.19 6.80 6.76
C CYS A 66 -6.29 5.78 6.06
N ILE A 67 -5.77 4.78 6.78
CA ILE A 67 -4.94 3.72 6.19
C ILE A 67 -5.73 2.92 5.16
N LEU A 68 -6.97 2.54 5.48
CA LEU A 68 -7.84 1.81 4.54
C LEU A 68 -8.19 2.64 3.31
N ALA A 69 -8.44 3.94 3.46
CA ALA A 69 -8.71 4.84 2.34
C ALA A 69 -7.50 4.98 1.41
N ILE A 70 -6.30 5.12 1.96
CA ILE A 70 -5.04 5.15 1.19
C ILE A 70 -4.86 3.82 0.45
N HIS A 71 -5.09 2.69 1.13
CA HIS A 71 -4.98 1.37 0.50
C HIS A 71 -5.95 1.20 -0.68
N ALA A 72 -7.21 1.61 -0.52
CA ALA A 72 -8.19 1.58 -1.59
C ALA A 72 -7.80 2.48 -2.78
N ALA A 73 -7.31 3.69 -2.51
CA ALA A 73 -6.84 4.61 -3.55
C ALA A 73 -5.62 4.04 -4.31
N MET A 74 -4.70 3.39 -3.60
CA MET A 74 -3.53 2.74 -4.21
C MET A 74 -3.93 1.60 -5.16
N ILE A 75 -4.89 0.75 -4.77
CA ILE A 75 -5.42 -0.32 -5.65
C ILE A 75 -6.01 0.27 -6.93
N GLN A 76 -6.72 1.40 -6.84
CA GLN A 76 -7.27 2.07 -8.02
C GLN A 76 -6.15 2.59 -8.95
N VAL A 77 -5.10 3.18 -8.39
CA VAL A 77 -3.94 3.66 -9.17
C VAL A 77 -3.24 2.50 -9.89
N GLU A 78 -3.04 1.36 -9.22
CA GLU A 78 -2.42 0.18 -9.82
C GLU A 78 -3.25 -0.37 -10.99
N ASN A 79 -4.58 -0.43 -10.83
CA ASN A 79 -5.48 -0.85 -11.92
C ASN A 79 -5.41 0.08 -13.13
N ILE A 80 -5.32 1.40 -12.91
CA ILE A 80 -5.17 2.38 -13.99
C ILE A 80 -3.84 2.19 -14.72
N GLN A 81 -2.74 2.04 -13.98
CA GLN A 81 -1.41 1.81 -14.57
C GLN A 81 -1.35 0.51 -15.38
N TRP A 82 -1.97 -0.56 -14.88
CA TRP A 82 -2.08 -1.82 -15.61
C TRP A 82 -2.83 -1.65 -16.93
N PHE A 83 -3.94 -0.92 -16.90
CA PHE A 83 -4.75 -0.65 -18.08
C PHE A 83 -4.00 0.19 -19.13
N GLU A 84 -3.33 1.27 -18.72
CA GLU A 84 -2.51 2.10 -19.60
C GLU A 84 -1.40 1.28 -20.29
N SER A 85 -0.67 0.47 -19.51
CA SER A 85 0.37 -0.43 -20.03
C SER A 85 -0.17 -1.44 -21.05
N HIS A 86 -1.39 -1.94 -20.82
CA HIS A 86 -2.04 -2.87 -21.75
C HIS A 86 -2.42 -2.18 -23.06
N ILE A 87 -2.97 -0.96 -23.00
CA ILE A 87 -3.27 -0.15 -24.18
C ILE A 87 -1.99 0.12 -24.98
N ASP A 88 -0.92 0.57 -24.33
CA ASP A 88 0.37 0.84 -24.98
C ASP A 88 0.93 -0.41 -25.68
N THR A 89 0.73 -1.58 -25.07
CA THR A 89 1.15 -2.85 -25.66
C THR A 89 0.35 -3.19 -26.91
N ILE A 90 -0.97 -2.99 -26.88
CA ILE A 90 -1.85 -3.22 -28.04
C ILE A 90 -1.49 -2.26 -29.17
N ILE A 91 -1.30 -0.96 -28.89
CA ILE A 91 -0.91 0.04 -29.88
C ILE A 91 0.38 -0.38 -30.59
N LYS A 92 1.42 -0.74 -29.82
CA LYS A 92 2.70 -1.22 -30.36
C LYS A 92 2.55 -2.48 -31.21
N GLN A 93 1.65 -3.38 -30.84
CA GLN A 93 1.38 -4.60 -31.63
C GLN A 93 0.68 -4.26 -32.94
N THR A 94 -0.32 -3.38 -32.93
CA THR A 94 -1.04 -2.95 -34.13
C THR A 94 -0.13 -2.20 -35.09
N GLU A 95 0.67 -1.25 -34.63
CA GLU A 95 1.66 -0.53 -35.45
C GLU A 95 2.61 -1.51 -36.15
N LYS A 96 3.08 -2.53 -35.42
CA LYS A 96 3.99 -3.54 -35.95
C LYS A 96 3.35 -4.43 -37.01
N ILE A 97 2.03 -4.66 -36.95
CA ILE A 97 1.30 -5.43 -37.97
C ILE A 97 1.11 -4.57 -39.22
N THR A 98 0.73 -3.30 -39.08
CA THR A 98 0.48 -2.40 -40.21
C THR A 98 1.74 -2.10 -41.02
N ILE A 99 2.93 -2.04 -40.39
CA ILE A 99 4.21 -1.83 -41.07
C ILE A 99 4.67 -3.08 -41.86
N VAL A 100 4.14 -4.27 -41.57
CA VAL A 100 4.48 -5.53 -42.25
C VAL A 100 3.59 -5.79 -43.48
N GLU A 101 2.46 -5.09 -43.59
CA GLU A 101 1.51 -5.21 -44.70
C GLU A 101 1.72 -4.19 -45.84
N ASP A 102 2.67 -3.25 -45.67
CA ASP A 102 3.19 -2.33 -46.71
C ASP A 102 4.47 -2.88 -47.38
#